data_AF-N8RKG6-F1
#
_entry.id   AF-N8RKG6-F1
#
_cell.length_a   1.000
_cell.length_b   1.000
_cell.length_c   1.000
_cell.angle_alpha   90.00
_cell.angle_beta   90.00
_cell.angle_gamma   90.00
#
_symmetry.space_group_name_H-M   'P 1'
#
loop_
_entity.id
_entity.type
_entity.pdbx_description
1 polymer ?
#
loop_
_entity_poly.entity_id
_entity_poly.type
_entity_poly.pdbx_seq_one_letter_code
_entity_poly.pdbx_strand_id
1 'polypeptide(L)'
;MQKNSLMNGIMGISLAMLSTDGFATTPERYWKSIDDRTGEQLSIVEIKKKPDTTYTATIVYRYSVPGGGNILTNCVKCPEVFKNKPILGLQIA
;
A
#
# COMPACT_ATOMS: atom_id res chain seq x y z
N MET A 1 29.99 -50.74 -2.03
CA MET A 1 29.74 -49.58 -1.15
C MET A 1 29.18 -48.34 -1.89
N GLN A 2 29.26 -48.23 -3.23
CA GLN A 2 28.78 -47.04 -3.98
C GLN A 2 27.25 -46.85 -4.07
N LYS A 3 26.43 -47.91 -4.01
CA LYS A 3 24.98 -47.83 -4.24
C LYS A 3 24.21 -47.05 -3.15
N ASN A 4 24.63 -47.19 -1.89
CA ASN A 4 23.98 -46.51 -0.75
C ASN A 4 24.36 -45.03 -0.68
N SER A 5 25.56 -44.67 -1.17
CA SER A 5 26.00 -43.28 -1.30
C SER A 5 25.24 -42.54 -2.41
N LEU A 6 24.92 -43.24 -3.52
CA LEU A 6 24.09 -42.69 -4.60
C LEU A 6 22.64 -42.42 -4.14
N MET A 7 22.03 -43.35 -3.40
CA MET A 7 20.63 -43.26 -2.98
C MET A 7 20.39 -42.17 -1.91
N ASN A 8 21.36 -41.97 -1.00
CA ASN A 8 21.31 -40.87 -0.02
C ASN A 8 21.61 -39.50 -0.64
N GLY A 9 22.38 -39.46 -1.73
CA GLY A 9 22.63 -38.23 -2.51
C GLY A 9 21.39 -37.76 -3.28
N ILE A 10 20.62 -38.69 -3.84
CA ILE A 10 19.39 -38.38 -4.60
C ILE A 10 18.29 -37.82 -3.67
N MET A 11 18.18 -38.30 -2.43
CA MET A 11 17.20 -37.80 -1.47
C MET A 11 17.53 -36.39 -0.94
N GLY A 12 18.83 -36.04 -0.82
CA GLY A 12 19.27 -34.70 -0.42
C GLY A 12 19.11 -33.62 -1.50
N ILE A 13 19.23 -33.99 -2.79
CA ILE A 13 19.08 -33.07 -3.93
C ILE A 13 17.61 -32.69 -4.17
N SER A 14 16.68 -33.55 -3.76
CA SER A 14 15.24 -33.37 -4.01
C SER A 14 14.60 -32.25 -3.14
N LEU A 15 15.22 -31.88 -2.01
CA LEU A 15 14.67 -30.91 -1.05
C LEU A 15 15.14 -29.46 -1.32
N ALA A 16 16.05 -29.24 -2.27
CA ALA A 16 16.66 -27.93 -2.52
C ALA A 16 15.88 -27.03 -3.51
N MET A 17 14.74 -27.46 -4.05
CA MET A 17 14.05 -26.78 -5.17
C MET A 17 12.76 -26.02 -4.78
N LEU A 18 12.51 -25.76 -3.50
CA LEU A 18 11.31 -25.07 -3.02
C LEU A 18 11.57 -23.65 -2.47
N SER A 19 12.57 -22.94 -2.98
CA SER A 19 12.70 -21.49 -2.70
C SER A 19 11.73 -20.72 -3.61
N THR A 20 10.61 -20.26 -3.04
CA THR A 20 9.75 -19.28 -3.72
C THR A 20 10.39 -17.90 -3.57
N ASP A 21 10.79 -17.29 -4.68
CA ASP A 21 11.26 -15.91 -4.68
C ASP A 21 10.08 -14.97 -4.42
N GLY A 22 10.19 -14.15 -3.36
CA GLY A 22 9.22 -13.10 -3.09
C GLY A 22 9.45 -11.93 -4.05
N PHE A 23 8.47 -11.62 -4.90
CA PHE A 23 8.52 -10.40 -5.72
C PHE A 23 8.37 -9.17 -4.82
N ALA A 24 9.33 -8.25 -4.88
CA ALA A 24 9.18 -6.95 -4.25
C ALA A 24 8.11 -6.15 -5.01
N THR A 25 6.97 -5.90 -4.36
CA THR A 25 5.96 -4.97 -4.88
C THR A 25 6.31 -3.55 -4.48
N THR A 26 6.06 -2.61 -5.38
CA THR A 26 6.25 -1.19 -5.12
C THR A 26 4.90 -0.55 -4.75
N PRO A 27 4.87 0.54 -3.96
CA PRO A 27 3.62 1.14 -3.50
C PRO A 27 2.93 2.01 -4.57
N GLU A 28 3.53 2.27 -5.73
CA GLU A 28 3.00 3.14 -6.79
C GLU A 28 1.76 2.56 -7.47
N ARG A 29 0.59 2.75 -6.85
CA ARG A 29 -0.74 2.43 -7.39
C ARG A 29 -1.80 3.30 -6.73
N TYR A 30 -3.05 3.02 -7.07
CA TYR A 30 -4.21 3.52 -6.35
C TYR A 30 -4.48 2.64 -5.12
N TRP A 31 -4.65 3.28 -3.97
CA TRP A 31 -4.93 2.63 -2.70
C TRP A 31 -6.19 3.19 -2.09
N LYS A 32 -6.94 2.31 -1.42
CA LYS A 32 -8.08 2.72 -0.62
C LYS A 32 -7.61 3.01 0.80
N SER A 33 -7.83 4.23 1.28
CA SER A 33 -7.59 4.57 2.67
C SER A 33 -8.80 4.19 3.52
N ILE A 34 -8.52 3.70 4.72
CA ILE A 34 -9.53 3.31 5.72
C ILE A 34 -9.45 4.31 6.88
N ASP A 35 -10.59 4.76 7.39
CA ASP A 35 -10.64 5.58 8.61
C ASP A 35 -10.32 4.68 9.82
N ASP A 36 -9.21 4.93 10.50
CA ASP A 36 -8.76 4.12 11.64
C ASP A 36 -9.78 4.08 12.79
N ARG A 37 -10.65 5.09 12.92
CA ARG A 37 -11.65 5.17 13.98
C ARG A 37 -12.90 4.35 13.67
N THR A 38 -13.32 4.27 12.40
CA THR A 38 -14.59 3.62 12.01
C THR A 38 -14.42 2.35 11.20
N GLY A 39 -13.25 2.12 10.60
CA GLY A 39 -13.01 1.02 9.65
C GLY A 39 -13.63 1.26 8.27
N GLU A 40 -14.19 2.45 8.02
CA GLU A 40 -14.89 2.76 6.79
C GLU A 40 -13.94 3.27 5.70
N GLN A 41 -14.37 3.13 4.45
CA GLN A 41 -13.61 3.61 3.30
C GLN A 41 -13.65 5.14 3.28
N LEU A 42 -12.48 5.78 3.31
CA LEU A 42 -12.39 7.23 3.41
C LEU A 42 -12.08 7.87 2.05
N SER A 43 -11.05 7.39 1.36
CA SER A 43 -10.60 7.96 0.09
C SER A 43 -9.88 6.94 -0.80
N ILE A 44 -9.67 7.31 -2.06
CA ILE A 44 -8.67 6.67 -2.92
C ILE A 44 -7.49 7.64 -3.04
N VAL A 45 -6.29 7.14 -2.76
CA VAL A 45 -5.04 7.87 -2.94
C VAL A 45 -4.24 7.27 -4.08
N GLU A 46 -3.63 8.12 -4.90
CA GLU A 46 -2.65 7.71 -5.90
C GLU A 46 -1.25 7.91 -5.32
N ILE A 47 -0.48 6.83 -5.22
CA ILE A 47 0.91 6.89 -4.78
C ILE A 47 1.83 6.96 -6.00
N LYS A 48 2.76 7.91 -6.00
CA LYS A 48 3.78 8.10 -7.05
C LYS A 48 5.16 8.27 -6.44
N LYS A 49 6.16 7.67 -7.09
CA LYS A 49 7.57 7.89 -6.78
C LYS A 49 8.07 9.15 -7.46
N LYS A 50 8.76 10.01 -6.70
CA LYS A 50 9.42 11.22 -7.18
C LYS A 50 10.82 10.91 -7.73
N PRO A 51 11.43 11.82 -8.52
CA PRO A 51 12.80 11.67 -9.00
C PRO A 51 13.85 11.56 -7.89
N ASP A 52 13.58 12.17 -6.72
CA ASP A 52 14.41 12.09 -5.52
C ASP A 52 14.26 10.77 -4.74
N THR A 53 13.56 9.79 -5.32
CA THR A 53 13.23 8.46 -4.77
C THR A 53 12.25 8.43 -3.60
N THR A 54 11.75 9.59 -3.15
CA THR A 54 10.67 9.66 -2.17
C THR A 54 9.33 9.32 -2.81
N TYR A 55 8.32 9.04 -1.98
CA TYR A 55 6.95 8.78 -2.44
C TYR A 55 6.03 9.92 -2.03
N THR A 56 5.00 10.13 -2.83
CA THR A 56 3.91 11.04 -2.50
C THR A 56 2.59 10.36 -2.74
N ALA A 57 1.58 10.72 -1.94
CA ALA A 57 0.22 10.27 -2.12
C ALA A 57 -0.67 11.48 -2.41
N THR A 58 -1.55 11.37 -3.41
CA THR A 58 -2.52 12.41 -3.73
C THR A 58 -3.93 11.85 -3.59
N ILE A 59 -4.81 12.56 -2.88
CA ILE A 59 -6.21 12.14 -2.74
C ILE A 59 -6.93 12.38 -4.07
N VAL A 60 -7.30 11.31 -4.76
CA VAL A 60 -7.94 11.37 -6.10
C VAL A 60 -9.44 11.10 -6.07
N TYR A 61 -9.95 10.53 -4.98
CA TYR A 61 -11.38 10.32 -4.78
C TYR A 61 -11.70 10.29 -3.29
N ARG A 62 -12.91 10.69 -2.92
CA ARG A 62 -13.37 10.71 -1.54
C ARG A 62 -14.74 10.06 -1.43
N TYR A 63 -14.85 9.05 -0.59
CA TYR A 63 -16.11 8.33 -0.40
C TYR A 63 -17.11 9.19 0.37
N SER A 64 -18.39 8.93 0.15
CA SER A 64 -19.47 9.47 0.97
C SER A 64 -19.42 8.90 2.38
N VAL A 65 -19.79 9.71 3.37
CA VAL A 65 -19.87 9.26 4.76
C VAL A 65 -21.07 8.31 4.91
N PRO A 66 -20.87 7.08 5.41
CA PRO A 66 -21.99 6.17 5.68
C PRO A 66 -23.00 6.80 6.65
N GLY A 67 -24.29 6.58 6.39
CA GLY A 67 -25.37 7.24 7.14
C GLY A 67 -25.68 8.67 6.68
N GLY A 68 -25.10 9.15 5.58
CA GLY A 68 -25.46 10.44 4.97
C GLY A 68 -24.87 11.66 5.65
N GLY A 69 -23.79 11.49 6.42
CA GLY A 69 -23.08 12.58 7.06
C GLY A 69 -22.44 13.56 6.05
N ASN A 70 -22.15 14.77 6.51
CA ASN A 70 -21.51 15.79 5.70
C ASN A 70 -20.12 15.36 5.25
N ILE A 71 -19.91 15.35 3.93
CA ILE A 71 -18.61 15.14 3.32
C ILE A 71 -17.80 16.43 3.46
N LEU A 72 -16.71 16.43 4.22
CA LEU A 72 -15.87 17.62 4.31
C LEU A 72 -15.18 17.87 2.95
N THR A 73 -15.33 19.05 2.38
CA THR A 73 -14.66 19.42 1.13
C THR A 73 -13.24 19.94 1.37
N ASN A 74 -13.02 20.56 2.53
CA ASN A 74 -11.76 21.19 2.91
C ASN A 74 -11.23 20.57 4.21
N CYS A 75 -9.90 20.55 4.38
CA CYS A 75 -9.32 20.00 5.59
C CYS A 75 -9.31 21.02 6.74
N VAL A 76 -10.25 20.88 7.67
CA VAL A 76 -10.44 21.83 8.78
C VAL A 76 -9.51 21.54 9.97
N LYS A 77 -9.25 20.26 10.24
CA LYS A 77 -8.44 19.78 11.38
C LYS A 77 -7.01 19.36 10.96
N CYS A 78 -6.54 19.85 9.82
CA CYS A 78 -5.18 19.57 9.35
C CYS A 78 -4.15 20.53 9.97
N PRO A 79 -2.85 20.16 9.92
CA PRO A 79 -1.74 21.08 10.16
C PRO A 79 -1.86 22.35 9.31
N GLU A 80 -1.22 23.43 9.76
CA GLU A 80 -1.41 24.78 9.21
C GLU A 80 -1.17 24.86 7.69
N VAL A 81 -0.18 24.14 7.18
CA VAL A 81 0.14 24.08 5.73
C VAL A 81 -1.00 23.51 4.87
N PHE A 82 -1.86 22.67 5.44
CA PHE A 82 -2.98 22.03 4.75
C PHE A 82 -4.35 22.52 5.24
N LYS A 83 -4.38 23.42 6.21
CA LYS A 83 -5.62 23.92 6.81
C LYS A 83 -6.45 24.68 5.76
N ASN A 84 -7.75 24.39 5.73
CA ASN A 84 -8.74 24.92 4.79
C ASN A 84 -8.44 24.66 3.30
N LYS A 85 -7.44 23.86 2.96
CA LYS A 85 -7.20 23.44 1.57
C LYS A 85 -8.23 22.38 1.14
N PRO A 86 -8.61 22.33 -0.15
CA PRO A 86 -9.44 21.24 -0.67
C PRO A 86 -8.82 19.88 -0.38
N ILE A 87 -9.63 18.91 0.04
CA ILE A 87 -9.18 17.54 0.32
C ILE A 87 -8.89 16.80 -0.98
N LEU A 88 -9.76 16.96 -1.98
CA LEU A 88 -9.52 16.38 -3.29
C LEU A 88 -8.33 17.09 -3.97
N GLY A 89 -7.37 16.32 -4.47
CA GLY A 89 -6.13 16.81 -5.04
C GLY A 89 -5.07 17.19 -4.01
N LEU A 90 -5.34 17.04 -2.71
CA LEU A 90 -4.34 17.28 -1.68
C LEU A 90 -3.23 16.24 -1.79
N GLN A 91 -1.98 16.72 -1.95
CA GLN A 91 -0.80 15.89 -1.91
C GLN A 91 -0.25 15.83 -0.48
N ILE A 92 -0.03 14.62 0.00
CA ILE A 92 0.54 14.29 1.30
C ILE A 92 1.81 13.46 1.07
N ALA A 93 2.89 13.82 1.76
CA ALA A 93 4.22 13.25 1.63
C ALA A 93 4.98 13.41 2.96
#